data_AF-A0A0B1Z6L0-F1
#
_entry.id   AF-A0A0B1Z6L0-F1
#
_cell.length_a   1.000
_cell.length_b   1.000
_cell.length_c   1.000
_cell.angle_alpha   90.00
_cell.angle_beta   90.00
_cell.angle_gamma   90.00
#
_symmetry.space_group_name_H-M   'P 1'
#
loop_
_entity.id
_entity.type
_entity.pdbx_description
1 polymer ?
#
loop_
_entity_poly.entity_id
_entity_poly.type
_entity_poly.pdbx_seq_one_letter_code
_entity_poly.pdbx_strand_id
1 'polypeptide(L)'
;MSDSLTSEALNTLRLPIVFTPDAWQHAVLLDGSNHPEKLQLDRLSNVVRAAFKAHLADPNAPYVVFEIAKFGSVSDAEHKPLLRLSLSLLQVSDQPNALLIALAKEQQR
;
A
#
# COMPACT_ATOMS: atom_id res chain seq x y z
N MET A 1 19.58 19.98 -6.12
CA MET A 1 18.39 19.30 -6.66
C MET A 1 17.80 18.55 -5.49
N SER A 2 16.69 19.05 -4.93
CA SER A 2 16.13 18.54 -3.69
C SER A 2 14.96 17.62 -4.02
N ASP A 3 15.20 16.31 -3.96
CA ASP A 3 14.19 15.27 -4.09
C ASP A 3 13.43 15.13 -2.77
N SER A 4 12.64 16.15 -2.43
CA SER A 4 11.72 16.09 -1.30
C SER A 4 10.29 16.06 -1.81
N LEU A 5 9.59 14.98 -1.49
CA LEU A 5 8.14 14.88 -1.57
C LEU A 5 7.54 15.90 -0.60
N THR A 6 7.32 17.13 -1.06
CA THR A 6 6.70 18.15 -0.22
C THR A 6 5.26 17.74 0.10
N SER A 7 4.81 18.00 1.33
CA SER A 7 3.43 17.75 1.75
C SER A 7 2.39 18.44 0.85
N GLU A 8 2.79 19.47 0.09
CA GLU A 8 1.97 20.15 -0.90
C GLU A 8 1.68 19.28 -2.14
N ALA A 9 2.64 18.46 -2.59
CA ALA A 9 2.45 17.52 -3.70
C ALA A 9 1.48 16.37 -3.35
N LEU A 10 1.38 16.04 -2.06
CA LEU A 10 0.53 14.95 -1.56
C LEU A 10 -0.82 15.44 -0.99
N ASN A 11 -0.93 16.72 -0.61
CA ASN A 11 -2.19 17.35 -0.18
C ASN A 11 -3.22 17.47 -1.32
N THR A 12 -2.80 17.34 -2.58
CA THR A 12 -3.68 17.17 -3.74
C THR A 12 -3.43 15.81 -4.38
N LEU A 13 -3.93 14.74 -3.78
CA LEU A 13 -3.96 13.34 -4.25
C LEU A 13 -4.27 13.19 -5.76
N ARG A 14 -3.27 13.45 -6.62
CA ARG A 14 -3.34 13.40 -8.08
C ARG A 14 -2.42 12.34 -8.67
N LEU A 15 -1.57 11.73 -7.84
CA LEU A 15 -0.68 10.68 -8.28
C LEU A 15 -1.46 9.35 -8.33
N PRO A 16 -1.38 8.60 -9.44
CA PRO A 16 -1.93 7.25 -9.50
C PRO A 16 -1.26 6.37 -8.45
N ILE A 17 -2.02 5.45 -7.87
CA ILE A 17 -1.51 4.42 -6.96
C ILE A 17 -1.39 3.12 -7.74
N VAL A 18 -0.22 2.51 -7.68
CA VAL A 18 0.12 1.26 -8.35
C VAL A 18 0.53 0.24 -7.30
N PHE A 19 0.11 -1.01 -7.48
CA PHE A 19 0.52 -2.12 -6.63
C PHE A 19 1.51 -3.01 -7.38
N THR A 20 2.51 -3.56 -6.69
CA THR A 20 3.20 -4.74 -7.22
C THR A 20 2.21 -5.92 -7.29
N PRO A 21 2.40 -6.88 -8.21
CA PRO A 21 1.52 -8.06 -8.30
C PRO A 21 1.39 -8.80 -6.96
N ASP A 22 2.51 -8.96 -6.24
CA ASP A 22 2.52 -9.62 -4.93
C ASP A 22 1.78 -8.80 -3.86
N ALA A 23 1.97 -7.48 -3.81
CA ALA A 23 1.21 -6.63 -2.90
C ALA A 23 -0.29 -6.68 -3.18
N TRP A 24 -0.70 -6.68 -4.46
CA TRP A 24 -2.10 -6.80 -4.86
C TRP A 24 -2.70 -8.14 -4.40
N GLN A 25 -2.00 -9.24 -4.68
CA GLN A 25 -2.44 -10.59 -4.33
C GLN A 25 -2.61 -10.76 -2.81
N HIS A 26 -1.68 -10.24 -2.01
CA HIS A 26 -1.69 -10.46 -0.58
C HIS A 26 -2.51 -9.45 0.22
N ALA A 27 -2.65 -8.21 -0.27
CA ALA A 27 -3.30 -7.13 0.46
C ALA A 27 -4.77 -6.95 0.05
N VAL A 28 -5.10 -7.14 -1.23
CA VAL A 28 -6.40 -6.77 -1.80
C VAL A 28 -7.23 -7.99 -2.16
N LEU A 29 -6.64 -8.97 -2.86
CA LEU A 29 -7.38 -10.14 -3.33
C LEU A 29 -7.82 -11.07 -2.18
N LEU A 30 -8.93 -11.76 -2.45
CA LEU A 30 -9.62 -12.67 -1.55
C LEU A 30 -9.86 -13.98 -2.29
N ASP A 31 -9.18 -15.05 -1.88
CA ASP A 31 -9.47 -16.38 -2.39
C ASP A 31 -10.76 -16.91 -1.74
N GLY A 32 -11.76 -17.26 -2.56
CA GLY A 32 -12.88 -18.13 -2.16
C GLY A 32 -14.02 -17.52 -1.33
N SER A 33 -14.23 -16.19 -1.31
CA SER A 33 -15.39 -15.61 -0.59
C SER A 33 -16.63 -15.48 -1.47
N ASN A 34 -17.82 -15.80 -0.93
CA ASN A 34 -19.12 -15.70 -1.62
C ASN A 34 -19.58 -14.26 -1.97
N HIS A 35 -18.89 -13.23 -1.47
CA HIS A 35 -19.13 -11.81 -1.80
C HIS A 35 -17.80 -11.05 -1.97
N PRO A 36 -17.01 -11.35 -3.02
CA PRO A 36 -15.63 -10.91 -3.13
C PRO A 36 -15.48 -9.40 -3.32
N GLU A 37 -16.39 -8.76 -4.06
CA GLU A 37 -16.20 -7.37 -4.51
C GLU A 37 -16.24 -6.33 -3.37
N LYS A 38 -17.25 -6.40 -2.49
CA LYS A 38 -17.37 -5.44 -1.37
C LYS A 38 -16.19 -5.57 -0.39
N LEU A 39 -15.81 -6.81 -0.08
CA LEU A 39 -14.70 -7.06 0.83
C LEU A 39 -13.34 -6.70 0.21
N GLN A 40 -13.18 -6.88 -1.10
CA GLN A 40 -11.99 -6.41 -1.84
C GLN A 40 -11.91 -4.88 -1.84
N LEU A 41 -13.03 -4.18 -2.04
CA LEU A 41 -13.06 -2.72 -1.98
C LEU A 41 -12.74 -2.20 -0.57
N ASP A 42 -13.28 -2.82 0.47
CA ASP A 42 -12.97 -2.48 1.86
C ASP A 42 -11.48 -2.71 2.16
N ARG A 43 -10.90 -3.80 1.67
CA ARG A 43 -9.45 -4.08 1.79
C ARG A 43 -8.62 -3.04 1.06
N LEU A 44 -8.92 -2.78 -0.22
CA LEU A 44 -8.23 -1.76 -1.00
C LEU A 44 -8.27 -0.40 -0.27
N SER A 45 -9.45 0.00 0.20
CA SER A 45 -9.65 1.25 0.93
C SER A 45 -8.82 1.29 2.22
N ASN A 46 -8.76 0.19 2.97
CA ASN A 46 -7.97 0.08 4.19
C ASN A 46 -6.47 0.16 3.93
N VAL A 47 -5.99 -0.52 2.89
CA VAL A 47 -4.57 -0.51 2.49
C VAL A 47 -4.15 0.90 2.09
N VAL A 48 -4.92 1.54 1.22
CA VAL A 48 -4.66 2.92 0.77
C VAL A 48 -4.66 3.87 1.96
N ARG A 49 -5.67 3.80 2.84
CA ARG A 49 -5.73 4.64 4.04
C ARG A 49 -4.53 4.43 4.97
N ALA A 50 -4.08 3.19 5.16
CA ALA A 50 -2.92 2.89 6.00
C ALA A 50 -1.62 3.45 5.38
N ALA A 51 -1.44 3.32 4.07
CA ALA A 51 -0.32 3.88 3.34
C ALA A 51 -0.24 5.41 3.52
N PHE A 52 -1.36 6.12 3.34
CA PHE A 52 -1.41 7.56 3.53
C PHE A 52 -1.16 7.98 4.98
N LYS A 53 -1.69 7.26 5.96
CA LYS A 53 -1.40 7.53 7.38
C LYS A 53 0.08 7.38 7.69
N ALA A 54 0.72 6.33 7.17
CA ALA A 54 2.14 6.11 7.36
C ALA A 54 2.97 7.21 6.71
N HIS A 55 2.60 7.65 5.51
CA HIS A 55 3.27 8.77 4.85
C HIS A 55 3.10 10.08 5.62
N LEU A 56 1.90 10.39 6.09
CA LEU A 56 1.66 11.61 6.87
C LEU A 56 2.43 11.62 8.20
N ALA A 57 2.77 10.45 8.76
CA ALA A 57 3.60 10.34 9.95
C ALA A 57 5.08 10.63 9.68
N ASP A 58 5.57 10.38 8.46
CA ASP A 58 6.93 10.69 8.02
C ASP A 58 6.96 11.15 6.56
N PRO A 59 6.57 12.40 6.27
CA PRO A 59 6.36 12.87 4.91
C PRO A 59 7.64 13.03 4.11
N ASN A 60 8.79 13.12 4.77
CA ASN A 60 10.08 13.33 4.13
C ASN A 60 10.83 12.01 3.87
N ALA A 61 10.32 10.88 4.36
CA ALA A 61 10.94 9.59 4.12
C ALA A 61 10.83 9.19 2.64
N PRO A 62 11.90 8.64 2.04
CA PRO A 62 11.88 8.17 0.64
C PRO A 62 10.90 7.01 0.44
N TYR A 63 10.63 6.26 1.51
CA TYR A 63 9.58 5.26 1.60
C TYR A 63 9.14 5.10 3.06
N VAL A 64 7.90 4.65 3.27
CA VAL A 64 7.38 4.31 4.60
C VAL A 64 6.91 2.87 4.64
N VAL A 65 7.18 2.18 5.73
CA VAL A 65 6.69 0.82 5.97
C VAL A 65 5.47 0.86 6.87
N PHE A 66 4.44 0.12 6.51
CA PHE A 66 3.20 0.03 7.27
C PHE A 66 2.68 -1.40 7.33
N GLU A 67 1.82 -1.65 8.31
CA GLU A 67 1.28 -2.97 8.59
C GLU A 67 -0.23 -2.98 8.39
N ILE A 68 -0.70 -4.04 7.74
CA ILE A 68 -2.12 -4.35 7.65
C ILE A 68 -2.36 -5.75 8.23
N ALA A 69 -3.50 -5.96 8.87
CA ALA A 69 -3.87 -7.30 9.27
C ALA A 69 -4.06 -8.17 8.02
N LYS A 70 -3.34 -9.31 7.94
CA LYS A 70 -3.67 -10.35 6.97
C LYS A 70 -4.99 -10.94 7.41
N PHE A 71 -6.04 -10.57 6.70
CA PHE A 71 -7.33 -11.21 6.88
C PHE A 71 -7.23 -12.61 6.25
N GLY A 72 -6.98 -13.60 7.10
CA GLY A 72 -7.11 -15.03 6.77
C GLY A 72 -8.57 -15.46 6.72
N SER A 73 -8.80 -16.67 6.20
CA SER A 73 -10.12 -17.31 6.18
C SER A 73 -10.73 -17.35 7.59
N VAL A 74 -12.04 -17.60 7.66
CA VAL A 74 -12.89 -17.57 8.86
C VAL A 74 -12.38 -18.43 10.05
N SER A 75 -11.30 -19.20 9.89
CA SER A 75 -10.88 -20.23 10.85
C SER A 75 -9.79 -19.87 11.85
N ASP A 76 -9.03 -18.76 11.73
CA ASP A 76 -7.93 -18.49 12.67
C ASP A 76 -8.22 -17.30 13.59
N ALA A 77 -8.66 -17.65 14.81
CA ALA A 77 -8.90 -16.75 15.93
C ALA A 77 -7.63 -16.37 16.70
N GLU A 78 -6.45 -16.85 16.30
CA GLU A 78 -5.20 -16.54 17.00
C GLU A 78 -4.16 -15.96 16.03
N HIS A 79 -3.83 -14.69 16.24
CA HIS A 79 -2.76 -13.96 15.56
C HIS A 79 -2.91 -13.89 14.03
N LYS A 80 -3.82 -13.02 13.55
CA LYS A 80 -3.81 -12.62 12.13
C LYS A 80 -2.41 -12.13 11.78
N PRO A 81 -1.66 -12.81 10.89
CA PRO A 81 -0.30 -12.39 10.55
C PRO A 81 -0.35 -10.94 10.03
N LEU A 82 0.57 -10.07 10.43
CA LEU A 82 0.62 -8.72 9.86
C LEU A 82 1.32 -8.78 8.51
N LEU A 83 0.65 -8.30 7.46
CA LEU A 83 1.28 -8.07 6.16
C LEU A 83 1.99 -6.72 6.22
N ARG A 84 3.31 -6.74 6.00
CA ARG A 84 4.14 -5.54 5.93
C ARG A 84 4.22 -5.07 4.49
N LEU A 85 3.74 -3.86 4.25
CA LEU A 85 3.79 -3.17 2.97
C LEU A 85 4.68 -1.93 3.08
N SER A 86 5.10 -1.42 1.94
CA SER A 86 5.80 -0.16 1.81
C SER A 86 5.09 0.74 0.82
N LEU A 87 5.11 2.05 1.09
CA LEU A 87 4.72 3.09 0.14
C LEU A 87 5.97 3.87 -0.26
N SER A 88 6.22 3.99 -1.57
CA SER A 88 7.31 4.78 -2.13
C SER A 88 6.87 5.54 -3.39
N LEU A 89 7.68 6.50 -3.82
CA LEU A 89 7.47 7.17 -5.11
C LEU A 89 8.06 6.32 -6.23
N LEU A 90 7.24 6.00 -7.23
CA LEU A 90 7.66 5.37 -8.47
C LEU A 90 7.92 6.45 -9.52
N GLN A 91 9.18 6.52 -9.96
CA GLN A 91 9.62 7.37 -11.05
C GLN A 91 10.17 6.46 -12.15
N VAL A 92 9.47 6.40 -13.28
CA VAL A 92 9.90 5.67 -14.47
C VAL A 92 10.10 6.70 -15.59
N SER A 93 11.18 6.57 -16.35
CA SER A 93 11.41 7.43 -17.52
C SER A 93 10.17 7.42 -18.41
N ASP A 94 9.74 8.60 -18.84
CA ASP A 94 8.61 8.76 -19.77
C ASP A 94 7.22 8.35 -19.23
N GLN A 95 7.06 8.22 -17.91
CA GLN A 95 5.78 7.97 -17.25
C GLN A 95 5.48 9.02 -16.18
N PRO A 96 4.20 9.31 -15.88
CA PRO A 96 3.86 10.14 -14.74
C PRO A 96 4.31 9.47 -13.45
N ASN A 97 4.78 10.28 -12.49
CA ASN A 97 5.08 9.81 -11.15
C ASN A 97 3.87 9.10 -10.56
N ALA A 98 4.11 8.00 -9.85
CA ALA A 98 3.07 7.21 -9.21
C ALA A 98 3.47 6.89 -7.77
N LEU A 99 2.48 6.57 -6.94
CA LEU A 99 2.71 5.99 -5.63
C LEU A 99 2.71 4.47 -5.75
N LEU A 100 3.80 3.83 -5.35
CA LEU A 100 3.95 2.38 -5.39
C LEU A 100 3.68 1.79 -4.01
N ILE A 101 2.74 0.84 -3.97
CA ILE A 101 2.54 -0.04 -2.83
C ILE A 101 3.15 -1.41 -3.17
N ALA A 102 4.14 -1.81 -2.38
CA ALA A 102 4.87 -3.07 -2.53
C ALA A 102 4.88 -3.83 -1.19
N LEU A 103 5.24 -5.12 -1.21
CA LEU A 103 5.65 -5.81 0.02
C LEU A 103 6.92 -5.15 0.57
N ALA A 104 7.01 -4.97 1.88
CA ALA A 104 8.15 -4.28 2.49
C ALA A 104 9.50 -4.95 2.21
N LYS A 105 9.51 -6.26 1.89
CA LYS A 105 10.72 -7.01 1.53
C LYS A 105 11.18 -6.77 0.09
N GLU A 106 10.31 -6.28 -0.79
CA GLU A 106 10.66 -5.99 -2.19
C GLU A 106 11.54 -4.74 -2.32
N GLN A 107 11.44 -3.79 -1.39
CA GLN A 107 12.25 -2.56 -1.38
C GLN A 107 13.72 -2.78 -0.94
N GLN A 108 14.09 -4.01 -0.53
CA GLN A 108 15.47 -4.34 -0.11
C GLN A 108 16.31 -4.94 -1.26
N ARG A 109 15.82 -4.88 -2.51
CA ARG A 109 16.54 -5.37 -3.68
C ARG A 109 16.99 -4.24 -4.58
#